data_AF-M0AK05-F1
#
_entry.id   AF-M0AK05-F1
#
_cell.length_a   1.000
_cell.length_b   1.000
_cell.length_c   1.000
_cell.angle_alpha   90.00
_cell.angle_beta   90.00
_cell.angle_gamma   90.00
#
_symmetry.space_group_name_H-M   'P 1'
#
loop_
_entity.id
_entity.type
_entity.pdbx_description
1 polymer ?
#
loop_
_entity_poly.entity_id
_entity_poly.type
_entity_poly.pdbx_seq_one_letter_code
_entity_poly.pdbx_strand_id
1 'polypeptide(L)' 'MGLKETLMEWLDVLDGQELTGRQAGLIVAVWLLLTALFGLVVFAIVFVQMGF' A
#
# COMPACT_ATOMS: atom_id res chain seq x y z
N MET A 1 -22.63 8.21 -11.13
CA MET A 1 -22.05 8.01 -9.80
C MET A 1 -21.23 9.25 -9.48
N GLY A 2 -21.64 10.01 -8.47
CA GLY A 2 -21.01 11.30 -8.14
C GLY A 2 -19.72 11.11 -7.35
N LEU A 3 -18.77 12.05 -7.49
CA LEU A 3 -17.51 12.07 -6.72
C LEU A 3 -17.70 11.88 -5.22
N LYS A 4 -18.83 12.37 -4.69
CA LYS A 4 -19.23 12.25 -3.29
C LYS A 4 -19.55 10.81 -2.87
N GLU A 5 -20.18 10.03 -3.75
CA GLU A 5 -20.49 8.62 -3.50
C GLU A 5 -19.22 7.77 -3.52
N THR A 6 -18.35 7.99 -4.50
CA THR A 6 -17.05 7.29 -4.57
C THR A 6 -16.20 7.59 -3.34
N LEU A 7 -16.11 8.87 -2.92
CA LEU A 7 -15.38 9.24 -1.70
C LEU A 7 -15.95 8.60 -0.42
N MET A 8 -17.28 8.50 -0.28
CA MET A 8 -17.89 7.82 0.87
C MET A 8 -17.58 6.32 0.87
N GLU A 9 -17.59 5.68 -0.29
CA GLU A 9 -17.29 4.25 -0.43
C GLU A 9 -15.82 3.94 -0.05
N TRP A 10 -14.88 4.80 -0.43
CA TRP A 10 -13.49 4.70 0.04
C TRP A 10 -13.36 4.98 1.55
N LEU A 11 -14.21 5.85 2.10
CA LEU A 11 -14.18 6.20 3.52
C LEU A 11 -14.68 5.04 4.39
N ASP A 12 -15.74 4.34 3.98
CA ASP A 12 -16.21 3.12 4.67
C ASP A 12 -15.18 1.98 4.61
N VAL A 13 -14.50 1.81 3.47
CA VAL A 13 -13.40 0.84 3.32
C VAL A 13 -12.23 1.20 4.26
N LEU A 14 -11.96 2.50 4.45
CA LEU A 14 -10.92 3.00 5.34
C LEU A 14 -11.31 2.95 6.82
N ASP A 15 -12.59 3.10 7.15
CA ASP A 15 -13.11 3.05 8.52
C ASP A 15 -12.97 1.64 9.12
N GLY A 16 -12.84 0.62 8.27
CA GLY A 16 -12.41 -0.71 8.68
C GLY A 16 -13.37 -1.40 9.66
N GLN A 17 -14.63 -0.96 9.72
CA GLN A 17 -15.63 -1.47 10.67
C GLN A 17 -15.84 -2.99 10.57
N GLU A 18 -15.56 -3.59 9.41
CA GLU A 18 -15.63 -5.03 9.18
C GLU A 18 -14.26 -5.74 9.22
N LEU A 19 -13.15 -5.00 9.34
CA LEU A 19 -11.81 -5.57 9.34
C LEU A 19 -11.43 -6.05 10.73
N THR A 20 -11.26 -7.37 10.88
CA THR A 20 -10.67 -7.95 12.07
C THR A 20 -9.22 -7.47 12.24
N GLY A 21 -8.73 -7.32 13.47
CA GLY A 21 -7.35 -6.87 13.73
C GLY A 21 -6.27 -7.71 13.03
N ARG A 22 -6.56 -8.99 12.76
CA ARG A 22 -5.69 -9.87 11.95
C ARG A 22 -5.65 -9.48 10.48
N GLN A 23 -6.78 -9.11 9.88
CA GLN A 23 -6.85 -8.64 8.49
C GLN A 23 -6.16 -7.29 8.33
N ALA A 24 -6.37 -6.36 9.27
CA ALA A 24 -5.66 -5.08 9.28
C ALA A 24 -4.14 -5.28 9.34
N GLY A 25 -3.67 -6.17 10.21
CA GLY A 25 -2.25 -6.54 10.29
C GLY A 25 -1.69 -7.10 8.98
N LEU A 26 -2.46 -7.95 8.29
CA LEU A 26 -2.06 -8.51 6.99
C LEU A 26 -1.98 -7.43 5.90
N ILE A 27 -2.95 -6.53 5.82
CA ILE A 27 -2.95 -5.43 4.85
C ILE A 27 -1.72 -4.53 5.07
N VAL A 28 -1.46 -4.15 6.33
CA VAL A 28 -0.29 -3.34 6.67
C VAL A 28 1.01 -4.09 6.34
N ALA A 29 1.12 -5.37 6.70
CA ALA A 29 2.31 -6.17 6.40
C ALA A 29 2.59 -6.28 4.90
N VAL A 30 1.55 -6.53 4.09
CA VAL A 30 1.66 -6.55 2.62
C VAL A 30 2.09 -5.19 2.09
N TRP A 31 1.51 -4.11 2.60
CA TRP A 31 1.86 -2.76 2.16
C TRP A 31 3.32 -2.39 2.47
N LEU A 32 3.79 -2.72 3.67
CA LEU A 32 5.18 -2.52 4.07
C LEU A 32 6.13 -3.37 3.22
N LEU A 33 5.77 -4.63 2.91
CA LEU A 33 6.54 -5.50 2.04
C LEU A 33 6.66 -4.92 0.63
N LEU A 34 5.56 -4.46 0.04
CA LEU A 34 5.55 -3.83 -1.28
C LEU A 34 6.41 -2.56 -1.29
N THR A 35 6.33 -1.74 -0.25
CA THR A 35 7.14 -0.53 -0.10
C THR A 35 8.63 -0.86 -0.01
N ALA A 36 8.99 -1.89 0.76
CA ALA A 36 10.38 -2.35 0.87
C ALA A 36 10.91 -2.92 -0.46
N LEU A 37 10.12 -3.74 -1.16
CA LEU A 37 10.48 -4.29 -2.47
C LEU A 37 10.66 -3.18 -3.50
N PHE A 38 9.81 -2.16 -3.50
CA PHE A 38 9.97 -1.01 -4.36
C PHE A 38 11.29 -0.28 -4.09
N GLY A 39 11.61 -0.01 -2.82
CA GLY A 39 12.89 0.60 -2.44
C GLY A 39 14.09 -0.23 -2.88
N LEU A 40 14.02 -1.55 -2.74
CA LEU A 40 15.06 -2.49 -3.20
C LEU A 40 15.26 -2.40 -4.72
N VAL A 41 14.17 -2.36 -5.49
CA VAL A 41 14.22 -2.26 -6.96
C VAL A 41 14.84 -0.92 -7.38
N VAL A 42 14.40 0.19 -6.77
CA VAL A 42 14.97 1.51 -7.06
C VAL A 42 16.45 1.56 -6.72
N PHE A 43 16.85 1.02 -5.57
CA PHE A 43 18.24 0.90 -5.19
C PHE A 43 19.05 0.11 -6.24
N ALA A 44 18.57 -1.06 -6.67
CA ALA A 44 19.24 -1.87 -7.67
C ALA A 44 19.40 -1.14 -9.02
N ILE A 45 18.36 -0.42 -9.46
CA ILE A 45 18.42 0.38 -10.70
C ILE A 45 19.49 1.47 -10.59
N VAL A 46 19.49 2.23 -9.49
CA VAL A 46 20.47 3.29 -9.26
C VAL A 46 21.88 2.72 -9.17
N PHE A 47 22.05 1.59 -8.49
CA PHE A 47 23.33 0.89 -8.38
C PHE A 47 23.89 0.50 -9.76
N VAL A 48 23.05 -0.09 -10.62
CA VAL A 48 23.42 -0.42 -12.02
C VAL A 48 23.76 0.83 -12.82
N GLN A 49 23.00 1.92 -12.66
CA GLN A 49 23.27 3.18 -13.36
C GLN A 49 24.58 3.85 -12.94
N MET A 50 25.00 3.70 -11.68
CA MET A 50 26.27 4.22 -11.18
C MET A 50 27.49 3.42 -11.67
N GLY A 51 27.28 2.27 -12.33
CA GLY A 51 28.35 1.50 -12.95
C GLY A 51 29.21 0.70 -11.97
N PHE A 52 28.68 0.36 -10.80
CA PHE A 52 29.24 -0.68 -9.92
C PHE A 52 28.98 -2.09 -10.47
#